data_AF-A0A817NEH2-F1
#
_entry.id   AF-A0A817NEH2-F1
#
_cell.length_a   1.000
_cell.length_b   1.000
_cell.length_c   1.000
_cell.angle_alpha   90.00
_cell.angle_beta   90.00
_cell.angle_gamma   90.00
#
_symmetry.space_group_name_H-M   'P 1'
#
loop_
_entity.id
_entity.type
_entity.pdbx_description
1 polymer ?
#
loop_
_entity_poly.entity_id
_entity_poly.type
_entity_poly.pdbx_seq_one_letter_code
_entity_poly.pdbx_strand_id
1 'polypeptide(L)'
;MKNKWKFWESNGVLAYDVRKWQGFTMEQKTIIRHIWTPVIPATEPIHPLDGLFDDTHRKLKVKMEINDKVVTCLNAYCQQASDKEAYHQLVRLWHDRFDREIIQSIEIPPILKQIIPFADKLNKFANVRSWRAFLNQKMTINDSSIETIHMSQST
;
A
#
# COMPACT_ATOMS: atom_id res chain seq x y z
N MET A 1 0.40 -20.72 23.24
CA MET A 1 0.48 -21.19 21.83
C MET A 1 -0.90 -21.52 21.25
N LYS A 2 -1.69 -22.43 21.83
CA LYS A 2 -3.08 -22.74 21.38
C LYS A 2 -3.96 -21.51 21.09
N ASN A 3 -3.94 -20.49 21.95
CA ASN A 3 -4.74 -19.27 21.76
C ASN A 3 -4.30 -18.42 20.56
N LYS A 4 -2.99 -18.43 20.23
CA LYS A 4 -2.43 -17.67 19.11
C LYS A 4 -2.71 -18.38 17.77
N TRP A 5 -2.67 -19.72 17.74
CA TRP A 5 -3.13 -20.50 16.59
C TRP A 5 -4.60 -20.22 16.28
N LYS A 6 -5.50 -20.42 17.26
CA LYS A 6 -6.93 -20.14 17.11
C LYS A 6 -7.20 -18.71 16.69
N PHE A 7 -6.44 -17.75 17.22
CA PHE A 7 -6.53 -16.35 16.81
C PHE A 7 -6.20 -16.17 15.34
N TRP A 8 -5.05 -16.71 14.89
CA TRP A 8 -4.63 -16.59 13.49
C TRP A 8 -5.59 -17.29 12.53
N GLU A 9 -6.11 -18.46 12.91
CA GLU A 9 -7.10 -19.21 12.16
C GLU A 9 -8.42 -18.43 12.02
N SER A 10 -8.93 -17.87 13.13
CA SER A 10 -10.23 -17.20 13.14
C SER A 10 -10.20 -15.79 12.60
N ASN A 11 -9.12 -15.05 12.85
CA ASN A 11 -9.07 -13.61 12.59
C ASN A 11 -8.09 -13.26 11.46
N GLY A 12 -7.07 -14.10 11.23
CA GLY A 12 -5.98 -13.83 10.31
C GLY A 12 -4.68 -13.40 10.99
N VAL A 13 -3.69 -13.03 10.18
CA VAL A 13 -2.31 -12.76 10.63
C VAL A 13 -1.96 -11.28 10.45
N LEU A 14 -1.24 -10.72 11.44
CA LEU A 14 -0.70 -9.36 11.38
C LEU A 14 0.46 -9.28 10.39
N ALA A 15 0.66 -8.14 9.72
CA ALA A 15 1.79 -7.98 8.80
C ALA A 15 3.16 -8.10 9.48
N TYR A 16 3.24 -7.70 10.75
CA TYR A 16 4.44 -7.93 11.55
C TYR A 16 4.79 -9.42 11.67
N ASP A 17 3.80 -10.26 11.97
CA ASP A 17 3.98 -11.71 12.11
C ASP A 17 4.38 -12.31 10.74
N VAL A 18 3.78 -11.84 9.63
CA VAL A 18 4.16 -12.24 8.26
C VAL A 18 5.60 -11.85 7.93
N ARG A 19 6.01 -10.61 8.21
CA ARG A 19 7.39 -10.15 7.93
C ARG A 19 8.42 -10.94 8.74
N LYS A 20 8.10 -11.24 10.01
CA LYS A 20 8.92 -12.14 10.83
C LYS A 20 9.04 -13.52 10.20
N TRP A 21 7.92 -14.10 9.78
CA TRP A 21 7.91 -15.41 9.14
C TRP A 21 8.77 -15.44 7.86
N GLN A 22 8.65 -14.41 7.01
CA GLN A 22 9.45 -14.31 5.78
C GLN A 22 10.94 -14.10 6.05
N GLY A 23 11.31 -13.52 7.19
CA GLY A 23 12.71 -13.34 7.61
C GLY A 23 13.37 -14.60 8.19
N PHE A 24 12.62 -15.66 8.48
CA PHE A 24 13.19 -16.90 9.02
C PHE A 24 13.86 -17.74 7.93
N THR A 25 14.99 -18.35 8.28
CA THR A 25 15.64 -19.38 7.45
C THR A 25 14.80 -20.65 7.38
N MET A 26 15.09 -21.52 6.42
CA MET A 26 14.39 -22.81 6.30
C MET A 26 14.56 -23.70 7.54
N GLU A 27 15.73 -23.65 8.18
CA GLU A 27 15.98 -24.37 9.44
C GLU A 27 15.13 -23.81 10.58
N GLN A 28 15.09 -22.48 10.73
CA GLN A 28 14.24 -21.81 11.72
C GLN A 28 12.75 -22.12 11.49
N LYS A 29 12.28 -22.07 10.24
CA LYS A 29 10.91 -22.46 9.89
C LYS A 29 10.64 -23.92 10.25
N THR A 30 11.62 -24.81 10.05
CA THR A 30 11.50 -26.22 10.42
C THR A 30 11.35 -26.40 11.94
N ILE A 31 12.16 -25.70 12.74
CA ILE A 31 12.04 -25.73 14.21
C ILE A 31 10.67 -25.20 14.64
N ILE A 32 10.23 -24.07 14.07
CA ILE A 32 8.93 -23.48 14.38
C ILE A 32 7.81 -24.45 14.03
N ARG A 33 7.84 -25.10 12.86
CA ARG A 33 6.85 -26.13 12.50
C ARG A 33 6.77 -27.22 13.56
N HIS A 34 7.90 -27.79 13.99
CA HIS A 34 7.91 -28.82 15.05
C HIS A 34 7.29 -28.34 16.36
N ILE A 35 7.52 -27.07 16.75
CA ILE A 35 6.90 -26.46 17.94
C ILE A 35 5.38 -26.35 17.79
N TRP A 36 4.88 -26.04 16.59
CA TRP A 36 3.47 -25.81 16.33
C TRP A 36 2.68 -27.07 15.94
N THR A 37 3.34 -28.14 15.47
CA THR A 37 2.68 -29.41 15.10
C THR A 37 1.72 -29.93 16.18
N PRO A 38 2.05 -29.95 17.49
CA PRO A 38 1.14 -30.45 18.53
C PRO A 38 -0.07 -29.53 18.82
N VAL A 39 -0.05 -28.31 18.29
CA VAL A 39 -1.06 -27.26 18.53
C VAL A 39 -2.10 -27.25 17.41
N ILE A 40 -1.68 -27.65 16.22
CA ILE A 40 -2.49 -27.68 14.99
C ILE A 40 -3.39 -28.94 15.02
N PRO A 41 -4.69 -28.84 14.73
CA PRO A 41 -5.58 -30.00 14.67
C PRO A 41 -5.09 -31.05 13.65
N ALA A 42 -5.16 -32.33 14.01
CA ALA A 42 -4.73 -33.44 13.14
C ALA A 42 -5.54 -33.56 11.83
N THR A 43 -6.66 -32.85 11.71
CA THR A 43 -7.51 -32.79 10.52
C THR A 43 -7.02 -31.81 9.46
N GLU A 44 -6.03 -30.97 9.77
CA GLU A 44 -5.47 -30.01 8.82
C GLU A 44 -4.32 -30.61 7.99
N PRO A 45 -4.10 -30.10 6.76
CA PRO A 45 -3.00 -30.56 5.91
C PRO A 45 -1.65 -30.41 6.62
N ILE A 46 -0.65 -31.17 6.18
CA ILE A 46 0.68 -31.32 6.82
C ILE A 46 1.43 -29.98 7.00
N HIS A 47 1.04 -28.91 6.30
CA HIS A 47 1.69 -27.58 6.36
C HIS A 47 0.69 -26.41 6.44
N PRO A 48 -0.17 -26.33 7.47
CA PRO A 48 -1.18 -25.29 7.52
C PRO A 48 -0.61 -23.95 7.98
N LEU A 49 0.50 -23.97 8.73
CA LEU A 49 1.23 -22.77 9.13
C LEU A 49 1.84 -22.05 7.92
N ASP A 50 2.56 -22.78 7.06
CA ASP A 50 3.19 -22.22 5.86
C ASP A 50 2.14 -21.63 4.93
N GLY A 51 1.09 -22.41 4.62
CA GLY A 51 -0.02 -21.95 3.78
C GLY A 51 -0.67 -20.69 4.32
N LEU A 52 -0.92 -20.63 5.63
CA LEU A 52 -1.49 -19.44 6.27
C LEU A 52 -0.63 -18.20 6.09
N PHE A 53 0.69 -18.31 6.33
CA PHE A 53 1.61 -17.18 6.20
C PHE A 53 1.84 -16.79 4.74
N ASP A 54 1.93 -17.74 3.82
CA ASP A 54 2.15 -17.48 2.39
C ASP A 54 0.91 -16.85 1.75
N ASP A 55 -0.29 -17.35 2.05
CA ASP A 55 -1.54 -16.75 1.60
C ASP A 55 -1.71 -15.33 2.14
N THR A 56 -1.37 -15.13 3.41
CA THR A 56 -1.46 -13.81 4.03
C THR A 56 -0.41 -12.85 3.48
N HIS A 57 0.80 -13.34 3.19
CA HIS A 57 1.84 -12.58 2.50
C HIS A 57 1.41 -12.14 1.10
N ARG A 58 0.83 -13.05 0.31
CA ARG A 58 0.28 -12.72 -1.02
C ARG A 58 -0.79 -11.63 -0.93
N LYS A 59 -1.70 -11.72 0.04
CA LYS A 59 -2.74 -10.69 0.27
C LYS A 59 -2.15 -9.34 0.64
N LEU A 60 -1.14 -9.30 1.51
CA LEU A 60 -0.43 -8.06 1.85
C LEU A 60 0.24 -7.46 0.62
N LYS A 61 0.94 -8.28 -0.17
CA LYS A 61 1.65 -7.82 -1.37
C LYS A 61 0.72 -7.14 -2.37
N VAL A 62 -0.45 -7.72 -2.65
CA VAL A 62 -1.46 -7.10 -3.53
C VAL A 62 -1.90 -5.73 -3.01
N LYS A 63 -2.08 -5.58 -1.69
CA LYS A 63 -2.49 -4.29 -1.09
C LYS A 63 -1.37 -3.26 -1.19
N MET A 64 -0.12 -3.66 -0.95
CA MET A 64 1.05 -2.79 -1.12
C MET A 64 1.21 -2.36 -2.59
N GLU A 65 1.05 -3.28 -3.55
CA GLU A 65 1.11 -2.96 -4.98
C GLU A 65 0.03 -1.93 -5.38
N ILE A 66 -1.18 -2.04 -4.83
CA ILE A 66 -2.24 -1.04 -5.06
C ILE A 66 -1.85 0.31 -4.44
N ASN A 67 -1.29 0.31 -3.23
CA ASN A 67 -0.80 1.53 -2.57
C ASN A 67 0.24 2.23 -3.46
N ASP A 68 1.26 1.50 -3.91
CA ASP A 68 2.34 2.02 -4.76
C ASP A 68 1.81 2.56 -6.09
N LYS A 69 0.88 1.85 -6.72
CA LYS A 69 0.22 2.29 -7.96
C LYS A 69 -0.52 3.60 -7.79
N VAL A 70 -1.29 3.73 -6.70
CA VAL A 70 -2.03 4.95 -6.40
C VAL A 70 -1.08 6.10 -6.08
N VAL A 71 -0.06 5.87 -5.26
CA VAL A 71 0.98 6.88 -4.95
C VAL A 71 1.63 7.39 -6.23
N THR A 72 2.03 6.48 -7.12
CA THR A 72 2.65 6.84 -8.40
C THR A 72 1.71 7.69 -9.27
N CYS A 73 0.42 7.33 -9.31
CA CYS A 73 -0.58 8.09 -10.04
C CYS A 73 -0.74 9.50 -9.45
N LEU A 74 -0.83 9.63 -8.13
CA LEU A 74 -0.95 10.93 -7.45
C LEU A 74 0.30 11.81 -7.63
N ASN A 75 1.49 11.21 -7.73
CA ASN A 75 2.71 11.95 -8.04
C ASN A 75 2.70 12.50 -9.48
N ALA A 76 2.09 11.78 -10.42
CA ALA A 76 1.88 12.23 -11.80
C ALA A 76 0.60 13.07 -11.98
N TYR A 77 -0.18 13.24 -10.91
CA TYR A 77 -1.42 14.00 -10.89
C TYR A 77 -1.13 15.50 -10.75
N CYS A 78 -1.95 16.32 -11.39
CA CYS A 78 -1.79 17.78 -11.43
C CYS A 78 -1.59 18.34 -10.01
N GLN A 79 -0.54 19.13 -9.79
CA GLN A 79 -0.21 19.67 -8.47
C GLN A 79 -1.30 20.58 -7.91
N GLN A 80 -2.09 21.21 -8.79
CA GLN A 80 -3.13 22.16 -8.41
C GLN A 80 -4.51 21.51 -8.25
N ALA A 81 -4.59 20.18 -8.36
CA ALA A 81 -5.86 19.50 -8.17
C ALA A 81 -6.27 19.61 -6.69
N SER A 82 -7.49 20.10 -6.47
CA SER A 82 -8.02 20.42 -5.14
C SER A 82 -8.21 19.19 -4.24
N ASP A 83 -8.28 18.00 -4.81
CA ASP A 83 -8.48 16.71 -4.15
C ASP A 83 -7.17 15.93 -3.91
N LYS A 84 -6.04 16.40 -4.43
CA LYS A 84 -4.75 15.68 -4.37
C LYS A 84 -4.30 15.36 -2.94
N GLU A 85 -4.35 16.35 -2.05
CA GLU A 85 -3.93 16.17 -0.66
C GLU A 85 -4.86 15.21 0.09
N ALA A 86 -6.16 15.27 -0.17
CA ALA A 86 -7.12 14.34 0.42
C ALA A 86 -6.82 12.88 0.03
N TYR A 87 -6.45 12.64 -1.24
CA TYR A 87 -6.01 11.30 -1.66
C TYR A 87 -4.69 10.87 -1.01
N HIS A 88 -3.70 11.77 -0.90
CA HIS A 88 -2.44 11.44 -0.21
C HIS A 88 -2.67 11.09 1.26
N GLN A 89 -3.53 11.83 1.96
CA GLN A 89 -3.91 11.53 3.34
C GLN A 89 -4.60 10.17 3.45
N LEU A 90 -5.56 9.88 2.56
CA LEU A 90 -6.24 8.59 2.53
C LEU A 90 -5.27 7.42 2.30
N VAL A 91 -4.31 7.59 1.39
CA VAL A 91 -3.28 6.58 1.11
C VAL A 91 -2.34 6.37 2.30
N ARG A 92 -1.93 7.43 2.99
CA ARG A 92 -1.11 7.34 4.22
C ARG A 92 -1.87 6.62 5.33
N LEU A 93 -3.10 7.05 5.63
CA LEU A 93 -3.95 6.40 6.63
C LEU A 93 -4.17 4.92 6.32
N TRP A 94 -4.36 4.58 5.05
CA TRP A 94 -4.50 3.18 4.65
C TRP A 94 -3.19 2.40 4.80
N HIS A 95 -2.05 2.98 4.45
CA HIS A 95 -0.73 2.37 4.61
C HIS A 95 -0.40 2.10 6.08
N ASP A 96 -0.69 3.04 6.98
CA ASP A 96 -0.42 2.92 8.42
C ASP A 96 -1.15 1.73 9.07
N ARG A 97 -2.27 1.29 8.47
CA ARG A 97 -3.00 0.10 8.94
C ARG A 97 -2.25 -1.19 8.68
N PHE A 98 -1.37 -1.24 7.67
CA PHE A 98 -0.60 -2.45 7.34
C PHE A 98 0.22 -2.95 8.53
N ASP A 99 0.77 -2.03 9.35
CA ASP A 99 1.61 -2.42 10.48
C ASP A 99 0.83 -2.78 11.75
N ARG A 100 -0.42 -2.32 11.86
CA ARG A 100 -1.19 -2.35 13.12
C ARG A 100 -2.34 -3.35 13.12
N GLU A 101 -2.86 -3.67 11.94
CA GLU A 101 -4.06 -4.46 11.80
C GLU A 101 -3.80 -5.85 11.20
N ILE A 102 -4.82 -6.71 11.34
CA ILE A 102 -4.81 -8.01 10.72
C ILE A 102 -4.96 -7.84 9.22
N ILE A 103 -4.09 -8.48 8.43
CA ILE A 103 -4.06 -8.22 6.99
C ILE A 103 -5.42 -8.47 6.34
N GLN A 104 -6.16 -9.47 6.80
CA GLN A 104 -7.50 -9.79 6.30
C GLN A 104 -8.51 -8.63 6.50
N SER A 105 -8.42 -7.87 7.61
CA SER A 105 -9.36 -6.77 7.92
C SER A 105 -9.05 -5.46 7.20
N ILE A 106 -7.86 -5.33 6.59
CA ILE A 106 -7.44 -4.09 5.93
C ILE A 106 -8.09 -4.00 4.55
N GLU A 107 -9.32 -3.52 4.47
CA GLU A 107 -9.97 -3.32 3.17
C GLU A 107 -9.35 -2.17 2.39
N ILE A 108 -9.36 -2.27 1.06
CA ILE A 108 -9.04 -1.14 0.19
C ILE A 108 -10.19 -0.13 0.31
N PRO A 109 -9.94 1.13 0.71
CA PRO A 109 -10.97 2.15 0.80
C PRO A 109 -11.74 2.27 -0.53
N PRO A 110 -13.09 2.40 -0.51
CA PRO A 110 -13.90 2.47 -1.72
C PRO A 110 -13.45 3.56 -2.70
N ILE A 111 -13.06 4.72 -2.17
CA ILE A 111 -12.51 5.83 -2.95
C ILE A 111 -11.22 5.42 -3.67
N LEU A 112 -10.32 4.70 -2.99
CA LEU A 112 -9.11 4.16 -3.62
C LEU A 112 -9.44 3.12 -4.70
N LYS A 113 -10.45 2.27 -4.49
CA LYS A 113 -10.90 1.30 -5.53
C LYS A 113 -11.35 2.00 -6.82
N GLN A 114 -12.03 3.14 -6.71
CA GLN A 114 -12.52 3.89 -7.87
C GLN A 114 -11.38 4.49 -8.72
N ILE A 115 -10.25 4.83 -8.10
CA ILE A 115 -9.13 5.45 -8.80
C ILE A 115 -8.11 4.44 -9.38
N ILE A 116 -8.14 3.17 -8.96
CA ILE A 116 -7.23 2.12 -9.48
C ILE A 116 -7.23 2.04 -11.02
N PRO A 117 -8.39 2.03 -11.72
CA PRO A 117 -8.39 1.97 -13.18
C PRO A 117 -7.72 3.17 -13.84
N PHE A 118 -7.77 4.34 -13.20
CA PHE A 118 -7.08 5.54 -13.67
C PHE A 118 -5.58 5.45 -13.41
N ALA A 119 -5.19 4.98 -12.23
CA ALA A 119 -3.79 4.72 -11.90
C ALA A 119 -3.14 3.75 -12.89
N ASP A 120 -3.79 2.64 -13.23
CA ASP A 120 -3.27 1.67 -14.21
C ASP A 120 -3.07 2.27 -15.62
N LYS A 121 -3.89 3.27 -16.01
CA LYS A 121 -3.74 3.98 -17.28
C LYS A 121 -2.66 5.06 -17.21
N LEU A 122 -2.71 5.92 -16.20
CA LEU A 122 -1.83 7.07 -16.03
C LEU A 122 -0.39 6.66 -15.73
N ASN A 123 -0.17 5.58 -14.98
CA ASN A 123 1.18 5.12 -14.63
C ASN A 123 2.02 4.75 -15.85
N LYS A 124 1.40 4.36 -16.98
CA LYS A 124 2.09 4.14 -18.25
C LYS A 124 2.71 5.41 -18.82
N PHE A 125 2.11 6.56 -18.49
CA PHE A 125 2.52 7.88 -18.97
C PHE A 125 3.31 8.68 -17.93
N ALA A 126 3.32 8.26 -16.66
CA ALA A 126 4.00 8.94 -15.55
C ALA A 126 5.50 9.22 -15.82
N ASN A 127 6.15 8.39 -16.64
CA ASN A 127 7.55 8.53 -17.00
C ASN A 127 7.79 9.06 -18.43
N VAL A 128 6.73 9.33 -19.18
CA VAL A 128 6.85 9.84 -20.56
C VAL A 128 7.32 11.30 -20.51
N ARG A 129 8.38 11.59 -21.27
CA ARG A 129 9.05 12.90 -21.26
C ARG A 129 8.12 14.07 -21.59
N SER A 130 7.21 13.89 -22.55
CA SER A 130 6.23 14.92 -22.93
C SER A 130 5.23 15.22 -21.81
N TRP A 131 4.78 14.20 -21.08
CA TRP A 131 3.89 14.36 -19.93
C TRP A 131 4.58 15.14 -18.80
N ARG A 132 5.83 14.79 -18.48
CA ARG A 132 6.63 15.53 -17.50
C ARG A 132 6.91 16.97 -17.94
N ALA A 133 7.19 17.19 -19.23
CA ALA A 133 7.39 18.54 -19.77
C ALA A 133 6.12 19.39 -19.66
N PHE A 134 4.95 18.82 -19.96
CA PHE A 134 3.65 19.49 -19.78
C PHE A 134 3.38 19.85 -18.32
N LEU A 135 3.59 18.90 -17.41
CA LEU A 135 3.43 19.14 -15.96
C LEU A 135 4.37 20.26 -15.49
N ASN A 136 5.62 20.26 -15.91
CA ASN A 136 6.60 21.27 -15.53
C ASN A 136 6.28 22.66 -16.09
N GLN A 137 5.83 22.76 -17.36
CA GLN A 137 5.43 24.04 -17.96
C GLN A 137 4.24 24.69 -17.25
N LYS A 138 3.26 23.88 -16.80
CA LYS A 138 2.14 24.39 -16.00
C LYS A 138 2.57 24.90 -14.62
N MET A 139 3.69 24.43 -14.06
CA MET A 139 4.26 25.00 -12.83
C MET A 139 4.93 26.35 -13.10
N THR A 140 5.68 26.48 -14.18
CA THR A 140 6.43 27.72 -14.50
C THR A 140 5.51 28.89 -14.84
N ILE A 141 4.40 28.64 -15.53
CA ILE A 141 3.43 29.68 -15.92
C ILE A 141 2.68 30.24 -14.70
N ASN A 142 2.45 29.43 -13.66
CA ASN A 142 1.74 29.91 -12.47
C ASN A 142 2.64 30.70 -11.51
N ASP A 143 3.95 30.42 -11.44
CA ASP A 143 4.89 31.22 -10.64
C ASP A 143 5.12 32.61 -11.26
N SER A 144 5.21 32.69 -12.60
CA SER A 144 5.40 33.97 -13.30
C SER A 144 4.16 34.88 -13.31
N SER A 145 3.00 34.37 -12.90
CA SER A 145 1.73 35.11 -12.89
C SER A 145 1.49 35.91 -11.61
N ILE A 146 2.33 35.74 -10.58
CA ILE A 146 2.18 36.41 -9.28
C ILE A 146 3.07 37.67 -9.16
N GLU A 147 4.10 37.82 -9.99
CA GLU A 147 5.05 38.95 -9.91
C GLU A 147 4.67 40.20 -10.74
N THR A 148 3.51 40.23 -11.43
CA THR A 148 3.18 41.36 -12.34
C THR A 148 1.90 42.11 -11.97
N ILE A 149 1.59 42.27 -10.69
CA ILE A 149 0.60 43.27 -10.22
C ILE A 149 1.17 44.05 -9.03
N HIS A 150 2.32 44.69 -9.21
CA HIS A 150 2.70 45.87 -8.43
C HIS A 150 3.86 46.55 -9.14
N MET A 151 3.55 47.47 -10.07
CA MET A 151 4.34 48.68 -10.37
C MET A 151 3.82 49.31 -11.67
N SER A 152 2.71 50.03 -11.56
CA SER A 152 2.37 51.11 -12.51
C SER A 152 1.22 51.96 -11.96
N GLN A 153 1.44 52.58 -10.79
CA GLN A 153 0.81 53.85 -10.46
C GLN A 153 1.78 54.66 -9.60
N SER A 154 2.42 55.64 -10.21
CA SER A 154 2.63 56.98 -9.63
C SER A 154 3.15 57.89 -10.73
N THR A 155 2.33 58.90 -10.99
CA THR A 155 2.54 60.14 -11.76
C THR A 155 3.88 60.82 -11.54
#